data_AF-A0A942CA40-F1
#
_entry.id   AF-A0A942CA40-F1
#
_cell.length_a   1.000
_cell.length_b   1.000
_cell.length_c   1.000
_cell.angle_alpha   90.00
_cell.angle_beta   90.00
_cell.angle_gamma   90.00
#
_symmetry.space_group_name_H-M   'P 1'
#
loop_
_entity.id
_entity.type
_entity.pdbx_description
1 polymer ?
#
loop_
_entity_poly.entity_id
_entity_poly.type
_entity_poly.pdbx_seq_one_letter_code
_entity_poly.pdbx_strand_id
1 'polypeptide(L)'
;MSSRDRIVRYIFGQQTEAEQQQTELDYFADPELLSEINAVCDEFIENYLQDNLSPQIRAQFTQRLHAMPFLCERVETMRALMDRANLVPSVMLSVALKKRWWASKIGEELRAFWTLPRVVTGMGLLVVVGGIIWFTLKKEVATPLPSLVQAQVPPSATNSPESRVTASISPAIATVSPAPTSAATTYPFPLRRSPVIASLLLSAAVTRGSSALPTLAFSPQKGLVRLQLELSENRQQLYRAELLTAAQQRLKVWTRLTPVRYERDLAVDLLVPAELLKEESYIVRLRGAGQNTADFRFRVERR
;
A
#
# COMPACT_ATOMS: atom_id res chain seq x y z
N MET A 1 -13.25 -24.74 -8.32
CA MET A 1 -13.40 -23.35 -8.83
C MET A 1 -12.29 -22.54 -8.19
N SER A 2 -11.48 -21.80 -8.96
CA SER A 2 -10.38 -21.01 -8.38
C SER A 2 -10.94 -19.85 -7.55
N SER A 3 -10.23 -19.43 -6.50
CA SER A 3 -10.57 -18.22 -5.70
C SER A 3 -10.80 -17.02 -6.64
N ARG A 4 -9.88 -16.85 -7.59
CA ARG A 4 -9.95 -15.82 -8.62
C ARG A 4 -11.18 -15.92 -9.52
N ASP A 5 -11.60 -17.11 -9.94
CA ASP A 5 -12.80 -17.28 -10.78
C ASP A 5 -14.06 -16.85 -10.05
N ARG A 6 -14.12 -17.18 -8.75
CA ARG A 6 -15.22 -16.74 -7.87
C ARG A 6 -15.25 -15.21 -7.77
N ILE A 7 -14.10 -14.57 -7.60
CA ILE A 7 -13.95 -13.11 -7.54
C ILE A 7 -14.38 -12.44 -8.85
N VAL A 8 -13.95 -12.98 -10.00
CA VAL A 8 -14.36 -12.48 -11.31
C VAL A 8 -15.88 -12.54 -11.45
N ARG A 9 -16.50 -13.68 -11.13
CA ARG A 9 -17.97 -13.81 -11.15
C ARG A 9 -18.66 -12.82 -10.21
N TYR A 10 -18.09 -12.57 -9.03
CA TYR A 10 -18.60 -11.57 -8.10
C TYR A 10 -18.54 -10.15 -8.69
N ILE A 11 -17.39 -9.75 -9.25
CA ILE A 11 -17.19 -8.43 -9.87
C ILE A 11 -18.20 -8.24 -11.00
N PHE A 12 -18.35 -9.21 -11.91
CA PHE A 12 -19.28 -9.12 -13.03
C PHE A 12 -20.76 -9.37 -12.66
N GLY A 13 -21.08 -9.61 -11.39
CA GLY A 13 -22.47 -9.86 -10.95
C GLY A 13 -23.07 -11.15 -11.50
N GLN A 14 -22.23 -12.16 -11.76
CA GLN A 14 -22.62 -13.49 -12.22
C GLN A 14 -22.85 -14.49 -11.07
N GLN A 15 -22.86 -13.99 -9.84
CA GLN A 15 -23.20 -14.76 -8.65
C GLN A 15 -24.68 -14.57 -8.31
N THR A 16 -25.31 -15.62 -7.81
CA THR A 16 -26.62 -15.51 -7.16
C THR A 16 -26.51 -14.69 -5.88
N GLU A 17 -27.62 -14.18 -5.36
CA GLU A 17 -27.62 -13.40 -4.11
C GLU A 17 -27.02 -14.17 -2.93
N ALA A 18 -27.31 -15.47 -2.82
CA ALA A 18 -26.74 -16.34 -1.79
C ALA A 18 -25.21 -16.53 -1.96
N GLU A 19 -24.74 -16.73 -3.20
CA GLU A 19 -23.29 -16.81 -3.49
C GLU A 19 -22.58 -15.49 -3.22
N GLN A 20 -23.25 -14.37 -3.52
CA GLN A 20 -22.74 -13.03 -3.28
C GLN A 20 -22.60 -12.76 -1.78
N GLN A 21 -23.63 -13.05 -0.99
CA GLN A 21 -23.60 -12.91 0.47
C GLN A 21 -22.50 -13.79 1.09
N GLN A 22 -22.33 -15.03 0.62
CA GLN A 22 -21.24 -15.87 1.10
C GLN A 22 -19.87 -15.29 0.74
N THR A 23 -19.72 -14.75 -0.48
CA THR A 23 -18.48 -14.08 -0.90
C THR A 23 -18.21 -12.83 -0.05
N GLU A 24 -19.26 -12.11 0.33
CA GLU A 24 -19.18 -10.95 1.20
C GLU A 24 -18.72 -11.31 2.61
N LEU A 25 -19.33 -12.32 3.21
CA LEU A 25 -18.93 -12.84 4.51
C LEU A 25 -17.48 -13.34 4.52
N ASP A 26 -17.09 -14.07 3.48
CA ASP A 26 -15.73 -14.62 3.36
C ASP A 26 -14.69 -13.50 3.27
N TYR A 27 -14.92 -12.44 2.47
CA TYR A 27 -13.93 -11.35 2.39
C TYR A 27 -13.90 -10.48 3.65
N PHE A 28 -15.02 -10.35 4.37
CA PHE A 28 -15.02 -9.64 5.65
C PHE A 28 -14.24 -10.40 6.73
N ALA A 29 -14.24 -11.73 6.67
CA ALA A 29 -13.50 -12.59 7.58
C ALA A 29 -12.02 -12.75 7.21
N ASP A 30 -11.69 -12.70 5.91
CA ASP A 30 -10.35 -12.93 5.40
C ASP A 30 -9.76 -11.69 4.67
N PRO A 31 -8.80 -10.98 5.30
CA PRO A 31 -8.16 -9.82 4.68
C PRO A 31 -7.32 -10.15 3.44
N GLU A 32 -6.84 -11.39 3.27
CA GLU A 32 -6.12 -11.81 2.06
C GLU A 32 -7.07 -11.88 0.87
N LEU A 33 -8.27 -12.43 1.07
CA LEU A 33 -9.30 -12.53 0.04
C LEU A 33 -9.80 -11.15 -0.38
N LEU A 34 -9.94 -10.22 0.57
CA LEU A 34 -10.21 -8.81 0.26
C LEU A 34 -9.09 -8.17 -0.58
N SER A 35 -7.82 -8.47 -0.28
CA SER A 35 -6.69 -8.00 -1.08
C SER A 35 -6.73 -8.58 -2.50
N GLU A 36 -7.11 -9.85 -2.65
CA GLU A 36 -7.25 -10.51 -3.95
C GLU A 36 -8.38 -9.86 -4.78
N ILE A 37 -9.56 -9.61 -4.17
CA ILE A 37 -10.67 -8.90 -4.83
C ILE A 37 -10.22 -7.52 -5.32
N ASN A 38 -9.52 -6.77 -4.47
CA ASN A 38 -9.03 -5.44 -4.82
C ASN A 38 -8.03 -5.49 -5.98
N ALA A 39 -7.08 -6.42 -5.96
CA ALA A 39 -6.10 -6.58 -7.03
C ALA A 39 -6.77 -6.94 -8.36
N VAL A 40 -7.75 -7.86 -8.35
CA VAL A 40 -8.51 -8.22 -9.56
C VAL A 40 -9.33 -7.02 -10.06
N CYS A 41 -9.98 -6.27 -9.17
CA CYS A 41 -10.69 -5.04 -9.55
C CYS A 41 -9.78 -4.01 -10.21
N ASP A 42 -8.62 -3.70 -9.61
CA ASP A 42 -7.66 -2.73 -10.15
C ASP A 42 -7.16 -3.14 -11.54
N GLU A 43 -6.90 -4.43 -11.72
CA GLU A 43 -6.49 -5.02 -12.98
C GLU A 43 -7.55 -4.83 -14.08
N PHE A 44 -8.84 -5.07 -13.78
CA PHE A 44 -9.93 -4.80 -14.73
C PHE A 44 -10.09 -3.31 -15.05
N ILE A 45 -9.95 -2.44 -14.05
CA ILE A 45 -10.03 -0.98 -14.24
C ILE A 45 -8.89 -0.49 -15.14
N GLU A 46 -7.66 -0.97 -14.91
CA GLU A 46 -6.50 -0.61 -15.72
C GLU A 46 -6.70 -1.01 -17.19
N ASN A 47 -7.12 -2.26 -17.44
CA ASN A 47 -7.39 -2.72 -18.80
C ASN A 47 -8.58 -2.01 -19.44
N TYR A 48 -9.60 -1.65 -18.66
CA TYR A 48 -10.74 -0.87 -19.14
C TYR A 48 -10.31 0.53 -19.60
N LEU A 49 -9.44 1.20 -18.84
CA LEU A 49 -8.91 2.54 -19.14
C LEU A 49 -7.93 2.54 -20.32
N GLN A 50 -7.17 1.45 -20.51
CA GLN A 50 -6.22 1.30 -21.61
C GLN A 50 -6.84 0.75 -22.91
N ASP A 51 -8.17 0.61 -22.98
CA ASP A 51 -8.88 -0.01 -24.12
C ASP A 51 -8.43 -1.46 -24.43
N ASN A 52 -7.88 -2.18 -23.43
CA ASN A 52 -7.35 -3.54 -23.57
C ASN A 52 -8.38 -4.65 -23.30
N LEU A 53 -9.61 -4.29 -22.91
CA LEU A 53 -10.70 -5.26 -22.72
C LEU A 53 -11.38 -5.61 -24.05
N SER A 54 -11.75 -6.88 -24.23
CA SER A 54 -12.56 -7.29 -25.38
C SER A 54 -13.91 -6.56 -25.38
N PRO A 55 -14.54 -6.30 -26.55
CA PRO A 55 -15.79 -5.55 -26.63
C PRO A 55 -16.91 -6.12 -25.74
N GLN A 56 -16.98 -7.45 -25.63
CA GLN A 56 -17.98 -8.15 -24.82
C GLN A 56 -17.74 -7.94 -23.32
N ILE A 57 -16.51 -8.11 -22.86
CA ILE A 57 -16.14 -7.92 -21.45
C ILE A 57 -16.29 -6.45 -21.07
N ARG A 58 -15.92 -5.54 -21.97
CA ARG A 58 -16.07 -4.10 -21.77
C ARG A 58 -17.53 -3.71 -21.55
N ALA A 59 -18.45 -4.18 -22.39
CA ALA A 59 -19.87 -3.88 -22.23
C ALA A 59 -20.43 -4.34 -20.88
N GLN A 60 -20.06 -5.54 -20.43
CA GLN A 60 -20.46 -6.06 -19.12
C GLN A 60 -19.86 -5.24 -17.97
N PHE A 61 -18.59 -4.89 -18.08
CA PHE A 61 -17.91 -4.09 -17.07
C PHE A 61 -18.57 -2.71 -16.97
N THR A 62 -18.84 -2.05 -18.10
CA THR A 62 -19.57 -0.76 -18.13
C THR A 62 -20.95 -0.88 -17.49
N GLN A 63 -21.72 -1.92 -17.81
CA GLN A 63 -23.01 -2.17 -17.17
C GLN A 63 -22.86 -2.30 -15.64
N ARG A 64 -21.80 -2.97 -15.19
CA ARG A 64 -21.52 -3.14 -13.77
C ARG A 64 -21.08 -1.85 -13.09
N LEU A 65 -20.32 -0.99 -13.75
CA LEU A 65 -19.93 0.34 -13.23
C LEU A 65 -21.16 1.16 -12.83
N HIS A 66 -22.24 1.06 -13.60
CA HIS A 66 -23.51 1.72 -13.26
C HIS A 66 -24.22 1.11 -12.06
N ALA A 67 -24.05 -0.20 -11.83
CA ALA A 67 -24.69 -0.91 -10.71
C ALA A 67 -23.90 -0.81 -9.39
N MET A 68 -22.60 -0.47 -9.43
CA MET A 68 -21.72 -0.43 -8.26
C MET A 68 -21.03 0.93 -8.15
N PRO A 69 -21.53 1.84 -7.29
CA PRO A 69 -20.97 3.18 -7.12
C PRO A 69 -19.46 3.19 -6.79
N PHE A 70 -18.99 2.25 -5.96
CA PHE A 70 -17.58 2.18 -5.58
C PHE A 70 -16.65 1.85 -6.76
N LEU A 71 -17.11 1.08 -7.76
CA LEU A 71 -16.30 0.81 -8.94
C LEU A 71 -16.17 2.06 -9.81
N CYS A 72 -17.22 2.88 -9.90
CA CYS A 72 -17.17 4.15 -10.61
C CYS A 72 -16.15 5.11 -9.99
N GLU A 73 -16.19 5.29 -8.67
CA GLU A 73 -15.23 6.13 -7.93
C GLU A 73 -13.78 5.66 -8.14
N ARG A 74 -13.57 4.34 -8.15
CA ARG A 74 -12.24 3.74 -8.35
C ARG A 74 -11.72 3.91 -9.78
N VAL A 75 -12.58 3.78 -10.78
CA VAL A 75 -12.25 4.10 -12.19
C VAL A 75 -11.86 5.57 -12.34
N GLU A 76 -12.62 6.48 -11.75
CA GLU A 76 -12.33 7.91 -11.79
C GLU A 76 -11.00 8.24 -11.12
N THR A 77 -10.73 7.63 -9.96
CA THR A 77 -9.47 7.79 -9.24
C THR A 77 -8.28 7.31 -10.09
N MET A 78 -8.38 6.11 -10.67
CA MET A 78 -7.31 5.56 -11.49
C MET A 78 -7.09 6.36 -12.79
N ARG A 79 -8.17 6.83 -13.43
CA ARG A 79 -8.09 7.75 -14.57
C ARG A 79 -7.33 9.02 -14.20
N ALA A 80 -7.69 9.66 -13.08
CA ALA A 80 -7.01 10.87 -12.63
C ALA A 80 -5.53 10.67 -12.31
N LEU A 81 -5.13 9.45 -11.90
CA LEU A 81 -3.71 9.09 -11.72
C LEU A 81 -3.00 8.91 -13.07
N MET A 82 -3.60 8.18 -14.02
CA MET A 82 -3.04 7.97 -15.35
C MET A 82 -2.87 9.27 -16.14
N ASP A 83 -3.87 10.16 -16.09
CA ASP A 83 -3.80 11.46 -16.75
C ASP A 83 -2.60 12.28 -16.25
N ARG A 84 -2.29 12.19 -14.95
CA ARG A 84 -1.14 12.88 -14.35
C ARG A 84 0.20 12.22 -14.70
N ALA A 85 0.22 10.90 -14.86
CA ALA A 85 1.41 10.18 -15.30
C ALA A 85 1.75 10.52 -16.77
N ASN A 86 0.75 10.70 -17.64
CA ASN A 86 0.94 11.03 -19.05
C ASN A 86 1.30 12.51 -19.31
N LEU A 87 1.05 13.41 -18.35
CA LEU A 87 1.38 14.84 -18.46
C LEU A 87 2.85 15.17 -18.21
N VAL A 88 3.67 14.19 -17.78
CA VAL A 88 5.13 14.33 -17.73
C VAL A 88 5.69 13.80 -19.05
N PRO A 89 6.35 14.62 -19.90
CA PRO A 89 6.99 14.12 -21.11
C PRO A 89 7.99 13.05 -20.71
N SER A 90 7.69 11.82 -21.10
CA SER A 90 8.41 10.63 -20.70
C SER A 90 9.79 10.62 -21.36
N VAL A 91 10.82 11.11 -20.65
CA VAL A 91 12.18 10.64 -20.88
C VAL A 91 12.22 9.21 -20.36
N MET A 92 12.09 8.26 -21.29
CA MET A 92 12.34 6.82 -21.16
C MET A 92 12.13 6.25 -19.75
N LEU A 93 10.87 6.05 -19.37
CA LEU A 93 10.48 4.95 -18.49
C LEU A 93 9.16 4.39 -19.01
N SER A 94 9.20 3.93 -20.26
CA SER A 94 8.51 2.68 -20.56
C SER A 94 9.20 1.60 -19.73
N VAL A 95 8.86 1.52 -18.45
CA VAL A 95 8.81 0.21 -17.82
C VAL A 95 7.84 -0.53 -18.69
N ALA A 96 8.37 -1.35 -19.60
CA ALA A 96 7.65 -2.36 -20.30
C ALA A 96 6.95 -3.16 -19.20
N LEU A 97 5.72 -2.74 -18.89
CA LEU A 97 4.76 -3.47 -18.09
C LEU A 97 4.84 -4.85 -18.67
N LYS A 98 5.38 -5.76 -17.85
CA LYS A 98 5.54 -7.14 -18.20
C LYS A 98 4.18 -7.60 -18.70
N LYS A 99 4.11 -7.68 -20.02
CA LYS A 99 3.19 -8.43 -20.85
C LYS A 99 3.33 -9.87 -20.38
N ARG A 100 2.70 -10.18 -19.24
CA ARG A 100 2.86 -11.44 -18.54
C ARG A 100 1.49 -12.04 -18.33
N TRP A 101 1.03 -12.62 -19.44
CA TRP A 101 0.47 -13.97 -19.49
C TRP A 101 -0.98 -14.18 -19.04
N TRP A 102 -1.90 -13.26 -19.34
CA TRP A 102 -3.33 -13.59 -19.21
C TRP A 102 -4.25 -12.92 -20.24
N ALA A 103 -3.75 -11.93 -20.99
CA ALA A 103 -4.44 -11.35 -22.16
C ALA A 103 -4.76 -12.37 -23.27
N SER A 104 -4.13 -13.55 -23.30
CA SER A 104 -4.46 -14.65 -24.22
C SER A 104 -5.36 -15.73 -23.62
N LYS A 105 -5.70 -15.68 -22.33
CA LYS A 105 -6.51 -16.74 -21.66
C LYS A 105 -7.87 -16.24 -21.15
N ILE A 106 -8.01 -14.96 -20.83
CA ILE A 106 -9.31 -14.40 -20.36
C ILE A 106 -10.32 -14.25 -21.51
N GLY A 107 -9.86 -14.08 -22.76
CA GLY A 107 -10.75 -14.03 -23.93
C GLY A 107 -11.29 -15.40 -24.39
N GLU A 108 -10.55 -16.49 -24.18
CA GLU A 108 -10.93 -17.82 -24.67
C GLU A 108 -11.72 -18.65 -23.65
N GLU A 109 -11.36 -18.64 -22.36
CA GLU A 109 -12.12 -19.41 -21.35
C GLU A 109 -13.42 -18.74 -20.90
N LEU A 110 -13.51 -17.40 -20.87
CA LEU A 110 -14.81 -16.73 -20.61
C LEU A 110 -15.79 -16.84 -21.79
N ARG A 111 -15.31 -17.05 -23.03
CA ARG A 111 -16.19 -17.36 -24.18
C ARG A 111 -16.82 -18.74 -24.04
N ALA A 112 -16.06 -19.74 -23.61
CA ALA A 112 -16.57 -21.08 -23.34
C ALA A 112 -17.59 -21.09 -22.19
N PHE A 113 -17.43 -20.19 -21.21
CA PHE A 113 -18.33 -20.08 -20.07
C PHE A 113 -19.64 -19.33 -20.37
N TRP A 114 -19.73 -18.60 -21.50
CA TRP A 114 -20.88 -17.76 -21.88
C TRP A 114 -21.77 -18.37 -22.98
N THR A 115 -21.44 -19.55 -23.50
CA THR A 115 -22.25 -20.28 -24.50
C THR A 115 -22.95 -21.52 -23.93
N LEU A 116 -23.26 -21.56 -22.64
CA LEU A 116 -24.08 -22.64 -22.08
C LEU A 116 -25.57 -22.23 -22.10
N PRO A 117 -26.41 -22.88 -22.93
CA PRO A 117 -27.85 -22.71 -22.85
C PRO A 117 -28.31 -23.19 -21.46
N ARG A 118 -29.17 -22.40 -20.82
CA ARG A 118 -29.81 -22.72 -19.55
C ARG A 118 -30.62 -24.03 -19.69
N VAL A 119 -30.01 -25.16 -19.39
CA VAL A 119 -30.75 -26.43 -19.21
C VAL A 119 -31.14 -26.51 -17.74
N VAL A 120 -32.39 -26.15 -17.49
CA VAL A 120 -33.11 -26.39 -16.24
C VAL A 120 -33.31 -27.90 -16.10
N THR A 121 -32.68 -28.57 -15.14
CA THR A 121 -33.26 -29.79 -14.52
C THR A 121 -32.51 -30.23 -13.24
N GLY A 122 -33.23 -30.17 -12.11
CA GLY A 122 -33.18 -31.13 -11.00
C GLY A 122 -31.85 -31.53 -10.38
N MET A 123 -31.31 -30.74 -9.44
CA MET A 123 -30.34 -31.26 -8.45
C MET A 123 -30.52 -30.68 -7.04
N GLY A 124 -31.72 -30.21 -6.72
CA GLY A 124 -32.05 -29.56 -5.45
C GLY A 124 -32.20 -30.48 -4.23
N LEU A 125 -32.18 -31.81 -4.39
CA LEU A 125 -32.50 -32.72 -3.28
C LEU A 125 -31.28 -33.28 -2.51
N LEU A 126 -30.06 -33.24 -3.06
CA LEU A 126 -28.88 -33.86 -2.42
C LEU A 126 -28.15 -32.94 -1.43
N VAL A 127 -28.27 -31.62 -1.56
CA VAL A 127 -27.54 -30.67 -0.68
C VAL A 127 -28.22 -30.50 0.67
N VAL A 128 -29.55 -30.65 0.76
CA VAL A 128 -30.30 -30.53 2.02
C VAL A 128 -29.98 -31.68 2.98
N VAL A 129 -29.77 -32.90 2.47
CA VAL A 129 -29.45 -34.07 3.31
C VAL A 129 -28.02 -33.99 3.86
N GLY A 130 -27.06 -33.50 3.07
CA GLY A 130 -25.67 -33.33 3.52
C GLY A 130 -25.50 -32.26 4.60
N GLY A 131 -26.26 -31.16 4.54
CA GLY A 131 -26.20 -30.08 5.52
C GLY A 131 -26.72 -30.47 6.90
N ILE A 132 -27.76 -31.32 6.96
CA ILE A 132 -28.37 -31.75 8.23
C ILE A 132 -27.45 -32.71 9.00
N ILE A 133 -26.70 -33.57 8.30
CA ILE A 133 -25.76 -34.53 8.92
C ILE A 133 -24.52 -33.81 9.48
N TRP A 134 -24.04 -32.75 8.83
CA TRP A 134 -22.89 -31.99 9.33
C TRP A 134 -23.21 -31.18 10.59
N PHE A 135 -24.43 -30.66 10.69
CA PHE A 135 -24.82 -29.79 11.81
C PHE A 135 -25.04 -30.54 13.13
N THR A 136 -25.35 -31.84 13.09
CA THR A 136 -25.58 -32.65 14.29
C THR A 136 -24.29 -33.22 14.90
N LEU A 137 -23.18 -33.31 14.15
CA LEU A 137 -21.92 -33.86 14.67
C LEU A 137 -21.00 -32.83 15.38
N LYS A 138 -21.35 -31.54 15.40
CA LYS A 138 -20.47 -30.48 15.92
C LYS A 138 -20.89 -29.90 17.29
N LYS A 139 -21.56 -30.70 18.12
CA LYS A 139 -22.11 -30.26 19.41
C LYS A 139 -21.54 -30.94 20.65
N GLU A 140 -20.25 -31.28 20.70
CA GLU A 140 -19.52 -31.58 21.94
C GLU A 140 -18.07 -31.10 21.70
N VAL A 141 -17.44 -30.18 22.44
CA VAL A 141 -17.09 -30.20 23.86
C VAL A 141 -16.76 -28.76 24.29
N ALA A 142 -17.45 -28.25 25.31
CA ALA A 142 -16.99 -27.10 26.08
C ALA A 142 -16.74 -27.59 27.52
N THR A 143 -15.48 -27.73 27.89
CA THR A 143 -15.07 -27.99 29.27
C THR A 143 -14.03 -26.95 29.67
N PRO A 144 -14.39 -25.93 30.48
CA PRO A 144 -13.41 -25.03 31.08
C PRO A 144 -12.87 -25.66 32.37
N LEU A 145 -11.55 -25.76 32.51
CA LEU A 145 -10.90 -25.92 33.81
C LEU A 145 -9.99 -24.72 34.12
N PRO A 146 -10.02 -24.22 35.37
CA PRO A 146 -9.16 -23.14 35.84
C PRO A 146 -7.82 -23.69 36.35
N SER A 147 -6.72 -23.01 36.04
CA SER A 147 -5.45 -23.19 36.75
C SER A 147 -5.12 -21.92 37.52
N LEU A 148 -5.30 -22.02 38.84
CA LEU A 148 -4.74 -21.13 39.86
C LEU A 148 -3.26 -21.48 40.09
N VAL A 149 -2.54 -20.60 40.82
CA VAL A 149 -1.24 -20.80 41.52
C VAL A 149 0.01 -20.47 40.65
N GLN A 150 1.05 -19.71 41.01
CA GLN A 150 1.57 -19.00 42.21
C GLN A 150 2.56 -17.91 41.68
N ALA A 151 2.56 -16.65 42.14
CA ALA A 151 3.23 -16.06 43.32
C ALA A 151 4.74 -15.74 43.19
N GLN A 152 5.07 -14.51 43.64
CA GLN A 152 6.35 -13.93 44.13
C GLN A 152 7.38 -13.42 43.08
N VAL A 153 7.68 -12.11 42.87
CA VAL A 153 8.07 -10.92 43.74
C VAL A 153 9.55 -11.00 44.17
N PRO A 154 10.41 -9.93 44.20
CA PRO A 154 10.44 -8.63 43.49
C PRO A 154 11.91 -8.13 43.17
N PRO A 155 12.33 -6.84 43.25
CA PRO A 155 13.27 -6.25 42.29
C PRO A 155 14.69 -6.05 42.87
N SER A 156 15.64 -5.69 42.02
CA SER A 156 16.89 -5.07 42.46
C SER A 156 17.19 -3.88 41.56
N ALA A 157 17.01 -2.69 42.14
CA ALA A 157 17.74 -1.50 41.75
C ALA A 157 19.16 -1.58 42.32
N THR A 158 20.16 -1.06 41.60
CA THR A 158 21.35 -0.40 42.17
C THR A 158 22.32 0.01 41.04
N ASN A 159 22.43 1.33 40.89
CA ASN A 159 23.63 2.15 40.69
C ASN A 159 24.58 1.88 39.51
N SER A 160 24.78 2.87 38.64
CA SER A 160 25.84 3.88 38.84
C SER A 160 26.00 4.84 37.64
N PRO A 161 26.66 6.00 37.84
CA PRO A 161 26.61 7.17 36.96
C PRO A 161 27.94 7.43 36.18
N GLU A 162 27.87 8.43 35.29
CA GLU A 162 28.94 9.44 35.04
C GLU A 162 30.22 9.07 34.27
N SER A 163 30.38 9.68 33.07
CA SER A 163 31.62 10.24 32.49
C SER A 163 31.22 11.00 31.21
N ARG A 164 31.13 12.34 31.14
CA ARG A 164 32.12 13.44 31.26
C ARG A 164 32.97 13.64 29.99
N VAL A 165 32.63 14.72 29.26
CA VAL A 165 33.50 15.71 28.56
C VAL A 165 34.35 15.18 27.39
N THR A 166 34.37 15.77 26.19
CA THR A 166 35.25 16.91 25.83
C THR A 166 34.86 17.55 24.50
N ALA A 167 35.08 18.86 24.43
CA ALA A 167 34.82 19.80 23.35
C ALA A 167 35.69 19.65 22.10
N SER A 168 35.23 20.23 20.98
CA SER A 168 36.10 20.90 19.99
C SER A 168 35.30 21.89 19.16
N ILE A 169 35.98 22.99 18.80
CA ILE A 169 35.47 24.31 18.42
C ILE A 169 35.94 24.63 16.99
N SER A 170 35.03 25.19 16.16
CA SER A 170 35.23 26.13 15.02
C SER A 170 36.05 25.74 13.76
N PRO A 171 36.04 26.54 12.65
CA PRO A 171 35.06 27.54 12.14
C PRO A 171 34.75 27.41 10.61
N ALA A 172 33.92 28.36 10.15
CA ALA A 172 33.41 28.67 8.82
C ALA A 172 34.40 28.78 7.64
N ILE A 173 33.89 28.60 6.42
CA ILE A 173 34.09 29.48 5.24
C ILE A 173 32.82 29.41 4.36
N ALA A 174 32.29 30.59 4.04
CA ALA A 174 31.24 30.83 3.04
C ALA A 174 31.86 31.02 1.65
N THR A 175 31.22 30.61 0.54
CA THR A 175 31.46 31.17 -0.81
C THR A 175 30.31 30.83 -1.79
N VAL A 176 29.48 31.85 -2.05
CA VAL A 176 28.73 32.25 -3.26
C VAL A 176 28.22 31.25 -4.33
N SER A 177 26.92 31.40 -4.60
CA SER A 177 26.19 31.16 -5.86
C SER A 177 26.62 32.18 -6.96
N PRO A 178 26.43 31.90 -8.26
CA PRO A 178 25.24 32.51 -8.90
C PRO A 178 24.54 31.64 -9.96
N ALA A 179 23.22 31.85 -10.04
CA ALA A 179 22.36 31.56 -11.21
C ALA A 179 22.60 32.57 -12.35
N PRO A 180 22.17 32.25 -13.58
CA PRO A 180 20.97 32.89 -14.17
C PRO A 180 20.20 31.90 -15.10
N THR A 181 19.03 32.13 -15.72
CA THR A 181 17.95 33.12 -15.71
C THR A 181 16.84 32.53 -16.60
N SER A 182 15.60 32.70 -16.15
CA SER A 182 14.29 32.80 -16.82
C SER A 182 14.07 32.35 -18.28
N ALA A 183 12.95 31.64 -18.49
CA ALA A 183 11.88 32.12 -19.38
C ALA A 183 10.52 31.51 -18.96
N ALA A 184 9.54 32.40 -18.76
CA ALA A 184 8.18 32.10 -18.35
C ALA A 184 7.27 31.86 -19.57
N THR A 185 6.36 30.88 -19.47
CA THR A 185 5.11 30.87 -20.25
C THR A 185 3.95 30.60 -19.31
N THR A 186 3.12 31.63 -19.17
CA THR A 186 1.87 31.64 -18.40
C THR A 186 0.79 30.88 -19.15
N TYR A 187 0.26 29.81 -18.53
CA TYR A 187 -1.07 29.29 -18.82
C TYR A 187 -1.87 29.19 -17.50
N PRO A 188 -3.17 29.50 -17.50
CA PRO A 188 -3.97 29.53 -16.29
C PRO A 188 -4.36 28.10 -15.90
N PHE A 189 -3.75 27.55 -14.84
CA PHE A 189 -4.14 26.25 -14.29
C PHE A 189 -4.95 26.42 -13.01
N PRO A 190 -6.19 25.89 -12.92
CA PRO A 190 -6.89 25.75 -11.66
C PRO A 190 -6.44 24.47 -10.93
N LEU A 191 -6.54 24.54 -9.59
CA LEU A 191 -6.27 23.52 -8.56
C LEU A 191 -4.78 23.20 -8.28
N ARG A 192 -4.21 24.03 -7.40
CA ARG A 192 -2.90 23.89 -6.75
C ARG A 192 -2.72 22.50 -6.12
N ARG A 193 -2.13 21.57 -6.88
CA ARG A 193 -1.55 20.32 -6.35
C ARG A 193 -0.13 20.65 -5.90
N SER A 194 0.19 20.45 -4.62
CA SER A 194 1.52 20.73 -4.08
C SER A 194 2.56 19.83 -4.76
N PRO A 195 3.60 20.37 -5.42
CA PRO A 195 4.62 19.57 -6.11
C PRO A 195 5.43 18.74 -5.11
N VAL A 196 5.92 17.57 -5.55
CA VAL A 196 6.97 16.85 -4.81
C VAL A 196 8.28 17.58 -5.06
N ILE A 197 8.88 18.13 -4.02
CA ILE A 197 10.04 19.03 -4.12
C ILE A 197 11.37 18.36 -3.78
N ALA A 198 11.33 17.20 -3.11
CA ALA A 198 12.52 16.42 -2.76
C ALA A 198 12.17 14.95 -2.55
N SER A 199 13.17 14.07 -2.77
CA SER A 199 13.07 12.62 -2.51
C SER A 199 14.31 12.16 -1.75
N LEU A 200 14.13 11.31 -0.73
CA LEU A 200 15.21 10.76 0.08
C LEU A 200 15.05 9.24 0.24
N LEU A 201 16.08 8.48 -0.12
CA LEU A 201 16.15 7.05 0.18
C LEU A 201 16.76 6.84 1.56
N LEU A 202 16.11 6.04 2.39
CA LEU A 202 16.50 5.74 3.76
C LEU A 202 16.66 4.24 3.93
N SER A 203 17.88 3.80 4.24
CA SER A 203 18.21 2.40 4.49
C SER A 203 18.32 2.14 5.99
N ALA A 204 17.76 1.03 6.47
CA ALA A 204 17.82 0.65 7.89
C ALA A 204 19.24 0.21 8.34
N ALA A 205 20.12 -0.12 7.38
CA ALA A 205 21.42 -0.75 7.58
C ALA A 205 22.59 0.22 7.85
N VAL A 206 22.33 1.42 8.39
CA VAL A 206 23.42 2.31 8.85
C VAL A 206 23.97 1.80 10.19
N THR A 207 24.56 0.61 10.16
CA THR A 207 25.29 0.05 11.28
C THR A 207 26.69 -0.33 10.81
N ARG A 208 27.65 0.43 11.36
CA ARG A 208 29.10 0.17 11.42
C ARG A 208 29.90 0.56 10.15
N GLY A 209 30.08 1.87 9.96
CA GLY A 209 31.16 2.41 9.11
C GLY A 209 30.91 3.80 8.52
N SER A 210 29.65 4.18 8.28
CA SER A 210 29.29 5.50 7.75
C SER A 210 28.61 6.33 8.84
N SER A 211 29.28 7.38 9.30
CA SER A 211 28.78 8.30 10.34
C SER A 211 27.90 9.43 9.78
N ALA A 212 27.72 9.51 8.46
CA ALA A 212 26.95 10.57 7.83
C ALA A 212 25.47 10.17 7.77
N LEU A 213 24.64 10.85 8.56
CA LEU A 213 23.19 10.76 8.41
C LEU A 213 22.79 11.30 7.02
N PRO A 214 21.81 10.67 6.34
CA PRO A 214 21.28 11.22 5.11
C PRO A 214 20.68 12.61 5.40
N THR A 215 21.17 13.61 4.68
CA THR A 215 20.72 14.99 4.79
C THR A 215 19.77 15.34 3.65
N LEU A 216 18.64 15.93 3.99
CA LEU A 216 17.63 16.41 3.07
C LEU A 216 17.67 17.93 3.03
N ALA A 217 18.17 18.49 1.93
CA ALA A 217 18.19 19.93 1.70
C ALA A 217 17.05 20.35 0.76
N PHE A 218 16.13 21.20 1.24
CA PHE A 218 15.09 21.79 0.41
C PHE A 218 14.70 23.18 0.91
N SER A 219 14.19 24.00 0.00
CA SER A 219 13.64 25.30 0.36
C SER A 219 12.23 25.12 0.96
N PRO A 220 11.90 25.75 2.10
CA PRO A 220 10.59 25.62 2.75
C PRO A 220 9.49 26.31 1.92
N GLN A 221 9.08 25.64 0.84
CA GLN A 221 7.97 26.04 -0.01
C GLN A 221 6.82 25.05 0.14
N LYS A 222 5.61 25.46 -0.27
CA LYS A 222 4.42 24.59 -0.27
C LYS A 222 4.69 23.38 -1.17
N GLY A 223 4.88 22.21 -0.58
CA GLY A 223 5.32 21.02 -1.30
C GLY A 223 5.27 19.75 -0.45
N LEU A 224 5.50 18.62 -1.12
CA LEU A 224 5.64 17.30 -0.51
C LEU A 224 7.09 16.83 -0.63
N VAL A 225 7.59 16.21 0.43
CA VAL A 225 8.84 15.48 0.46
C VAL A 225 8.50 13.99 0.42
N ARG A 226 9.13 13.25 -0.50
CA ARG A 226 9.02 11.79 -0.55
C ARG A 226 10.16 11.17 0.25
N LEU A 227 9.82 10.35 1.24
CA LEU A 227 10.77 9.51 1.96
C LEU A 227 10.55 8.06 1.53
N GLN A 228 11.56 7.44 0.94
CA GLN A 228 11.54 6.05 0.51
C GLN A 228 12.30 5.21 1.52
N LEU A 229 11.60 4.36 2.25
CA LEU A 229 12.15 3.52 3.32
C LEU A 229 12.49 2.14 2.77
N GLU A 230 13.76 1.81 2.62
CA GLU A 230 14.19 0.52 2.13
C GLU A 230 13.89 -0.60 3.15
N LEU A 231 13.33 -1.71 2.66
CA LEU A 231 12.98 -2.89 3.42
C LEU A 231 13.95 -4.03 3.09
N SER A 232 14.62 -4.56 4.12
CA SER A 232 15.56 -5.67 3.96
C SER A 232 14.91 -7.03 3.71
N GLU A 233 13.62 -7.19 4.03
CA GLU A 233 12.90 -8.44 3.82
C GLU A 233 11.54 -8.23 3.14
N ASN A 234 11.27 -9.07 2.15
CA ASN A 234 10.01 -9.11 1.43
C ASN A 234 8.97 -9.92 2.20
N ARG A 235 8.27 -9.26 3.13
CA ARG A 235 7.06 -9.82 3.73
C ARG A 235 5.87 -9.00 3.24
N GLN A 236 4.86 -9.69 2.69
CA GLN A 236 3.57 -9.12 2.27
C GLN A 236 2.75 -8.66 3.49
N GLN A 237 3.32 -7.75 4.28
CA GLN A 237 2.70 -7.24 5.51
C GLN A 237 2.33 -5.77 5.31
N LEU A 238 1.21 -5.38 5.93
CA LEU A 238 0.85 -3.98 6.08
C LEU A 238 1.77 -3.32 7.10
N TYR A 239 2.34 -2.17 6.75
CA TYR A 239 3.21 -1.40 7.62
C TYR A 239 2.49 -0.21 8.25
N ARG A 240 3.01 0.22 9.40
CA ARG A 240 2.67 1.48 10.05
C ARG A 240 3.94 2.30 10.23
N ALA A 241 3.93 3.55 9.78
CA ALA A 241 5.05 4.46 9.95
C ALA A 241 4.68 5.62 10.87
N GLU A 242 5.63 6.06 11.69
CA GLU A 242 5.50 7.24 12.54
C GLU A 242 6.69 8.16 12.29
N LEU A 243 6.41 9.41 11.94
CA LEU A 243 7.43 10.46 11.86
C LEU A 243 7.55 11.13 13.22
N LEU A 244 8.76 11.10 13.75
CA LEU A 244 9.13 11.59 15.07
C LEU A 244 10.23 12.65 14.94
N THR A 245 10.21 13.68 15.78
CA THR A 245 11.36 14.58 15.95
C THR A 245 12.48 13.88 16.73
N ALA A 246 13.65 14.51 16.81
CA ALA A 246 14.74 14.06 17.69
C ALA A 246 14.32 13.94 19.16
N ALA A 247 13.36 14.77 19.60
CA ALA A 247 12.75 14.71 20.93
C ALA A 247 11.67 13.61 21.09
N GLN A 248 11.54 12.71 20.10
CA GLN A 248 10.50 11.67 20.01
C GLN A 248 9.06 12.21 19.98
N GLN A 249 8.86 13.48 19.63
CA GLN A 249 7.53 14.02 19.42
C GLN A 249 6.96 13.52 18.09
N ARG A 250 5.79 12.88 18.13
CA ARG A 250 5.10 12.36 16.95
C ARG A 250 4.46 13.49 16.15
N LEU A 251 4.91 13.66 14.91
CA LEU A 251 4.39 14.66 13.96
C LEU A 251 3.32 14.10 13.03
N LYS A 252 3.49 12.85 12.58
CA LYS A 252 2.58 12.23 11.60
C LYS A 252 2.61 10.71 11.74
N VAL A 253 1.47 10.08 11.45
CA VAL A 253 1.32 8.62 11.41
C VAL A 253 0.67 8.22 10.10
N TRP A 254 1.20 7.15 9.51
CA TRP A 254 0.63 6.48 8.36
C TRP A 254 0.34 5.03 8.72
N THR A 255 -0.80 4.52 8.31
CA THR A 255 -1.27 3.16 8.58
C THR A 255 -1.60 2.46 7.28
N ARG A 256 -1.53 1.12 7.26
CA ARG A 256 -1.85 0.30 6.07
C ARG A 256 -0.96 0.64 4.87
N LEU A 257 0.31 0.94 5.14
CA LEU A 257 1.30 1.18 4.11
C LEU A 257 1.66 -0.14 3.43
N THR A 258 1.58 -0.16 2.11
CA THR A 258 2.00 -1.30 1.30
C THR A 258 3.43 -1.09 0.81
N PRO A 259 4.27 -2.12 0.82
CA PRO A 259 5.60 -2.02 0.24
C PRO A 259 5.51 -1.97 -1.28
N VAL A 260 6.23 -1.03 -1.88
CA VAL A 260 6.39 -0.85 -3.32
C VAL A 260 7.72 -1.46 -3.74
N ARG A 261 7.71 -2.33 -4.75
CA ARG A 261 8.93 -2.93 -5.29
C ARG A 261 9.51 -2.04 -6.38
N TYR A 262 10.71 -1.55 -6.12
CA TYR A 262 11.62 -0.95 -7.10
C TYR A 262 12.52 -2.04 -7.66
N GLU A 263 13.13 -1.83 -8.83
CA GLU A 263 13.82 -2.84 -9.65
C GLU A 263 14.48 -4.01 -8.90
N ARG A 264 15.24 -3.71 -7.84
CA ARG A 264 15.87 -4.71 -6.94
C ARG A 264 15.51 -4.55 -5.47
N ASP A 265 14.93 -3.41 -5.09
CA ASP A 265 14.73 -3.03 -3.69
C ASP A 265 13.25 -2.95 -3.36
N LEU A 266 12.88 -3.41 -2.16
CA LEU A 266 11.53 -3.22 -1.65
C LEU A 266 11.55 -1.97 -0.77
N ALA A 267 10.60 -1.05 -0.94
CA ALA A 267 10.55 0.15 -0.11
C ALA A 267 9.14 0.59 0.23
N VAL A 268 9.00 1.38 1.29
CA VAL A 268 7.74 2.04 1.64
C VAL A 268 7.88 3.53 1.38
N ASP A 269 6.98 4.08 0.58
CA ASP A 269 6.95 5.51 0.29
C ASP A 269 6.09 6.28 1.29
N LEU A 270 6.66 7.34 1.86
CA LEU A 270 5.95 8.31 2.67
C LEU A 270 5.97 9.68 2.01
N LEU A 271 4.79 10.30 1.89
CA LEU A 271 4.66 11.69 1.47
C LEU A 271 4.49 12.57 2.70
N VAL A 272 5.49 13.41 2.97
CA VAL A 272 5.56 14.31 4.11
C VAL A 272 5.40 15.75 3.63
N PRO A 273 4.41 16.52 4.10
CA PRO A 273 4.37 17.94 3.83
C PRO A 273 5.65 18.64 4.29
N ALA A 274 6.27 19.42 3.40
CA ALA A 274 7.50 20.17 3.67
C ALA A 274 7.34 21.13 4.87
N GLU A 275 6.12 21.61 5.11
CA GLU A 275 5.76 22.49 6.23
C GLU A 275 5.91 21.82 7.61
N LEU A 276 5.83 20.49 7.68
CA LEU A 276 6.04 19.74 8.92
C LEU A 276 7.54 19.55 9.25
N LEU A 277 8.41 19.77 8.27
CA LEU A 277 9.83 19.55 8.37
C LEU A 277 10.57 20.88 8.61
N LYS A 278 11.03 21.04 9.84
CA LYS A 278 11.93 22.09 10.30
C LYS A 278 13.38 21.65 10.12
N GLU A 279 14.30 22.58 10.31
CA GLU A 279 15.73 22.31 10.29
C GLU A 279 16.15 21.59 11.57
N GLU A 280 15.89 20.28 11.61
CA GLU A 280 16.21 19.41 12.74
C GLU A 280 16.43 17.96 12.27
N SER A 281 16.71 17.07 13.23
CA SER A 281 16.85 15.64 12.95
C SER A 281 15.53 14.91 13.22
N TYR A 282 15.23 13.95 12.38
CA TYR A 282 13.99 13.18 12.39
C TYR A 282 14.25 11.69 12.44
N ILE A 283 13.28 10.97 12.99
CA ILE A 283 13.24 9.52 13.02
C ILE A 283 11.92 9.07 12.40
N VAL A 284 11.99 8.21 11.39
CA VAL A 284 10.83 7.49 10.88
C VAL A 284 10.88 6.08 11.46
N ARG A 285 9.91 5.76 12.30
CA ARG A 285 9.75 4.43 12.87
C ARG A 285 8.75 3.64 12.05
N LEU A 286 9.21 2.56 11.44
CA LEU A 286 8.39 1.65 10.66
C LEU A 286 8.12 0.37 11.46
N ARG A 287 6.85 -0.02 11.58
CA ARG A 287 6.40 -1.23 12.27
C ARG A 287 5.68 -2.16 11.31
N GLY A 288 6.10 -3.42 11.26
CA GLY A 288 5.40 -4.51 10.56
C GLY A 288 4.48 -5.31 11.49
N ALA A 289 3.70 -6.24 10.92
CA ALA A 289 2.74 -7.07 11.66
C ALA A 289 3.40 -8.04 12.66
N GLY A 290 4.69 -8.39 12.45
CA GLY A 290 5.44 -9.34 13.28
C GLY A 290 6.33 -8.74 14.36
N GLN A 291 5.95 -7.63 15.00
CA GLN A 291 6.77 -6.85 15.96
C GLN A 291 8.08 -6.26 15.41
N ASN A 292 8.42 -6.53 14.15
CA ASN A 292 9.62 -5.97 13.54
C ASN A 292 9.51 -4.44 13.44
N THR A 293 10.44 -3.74 14.07
CA THR A 293 10.49 -2.29 14.12
C THR A 293 11.83 -1.83 13.55
N ALA A 294 11.78 -1.01 12.50
CA ALA A 294 12.95 -0.39 11.90
C ALA A 294 12.89 1.13 12.12
N ASP A 295 13.98 1.70 12.60
CA ASP A 295 14.11 3.15 12.81
C ASP A 295 15.05 3.73 11.75
N PHE A 296 14.53 4.65 10.94
CA PHE A 296 15.25 5.35 9.88
C PHE A 296 15.51 6.79 10.32
N ARG A 297 16.77 7.23 10.29
CA ARG A 297 17.17 8.56 10.78
C ARG A 297 17.62 9.44 9.62
N PHE A 298 17.22 10.70 9.65
CA PHE A 298 17.66 11.70 8.67
C PHE A 298 17.70 13.09 9.27
N ARG A 299 18.44 13.99 8.62
CA ARG A 299 18.50 15.41 8.99
C ARG A 299 17.88 16.26 7.89
N VAL A 300 17.18 17.31 8.26
CA VAL A 300 16.70 18.33 7.32
C VAL A 300 17.56 19.57 7.45
N GLU A 301 18.04 20.07 6.33
CA GLU A 301 18.75 21.35 6.23
C GLU A 301 17.92 22.28 5.32
N ARG A 302 17.75 23.53 5.73
CA ARG A 302 17.08 24.53 4.88
C ARG A 302 18.11 25.20 3.99
N ARG A 303 17.79 25.33 2.71
CA ARG A 303 18.55 26.13 1.75
C ARG A 303 17.79 27.40 1.39
#